data_AF-A0A936I8S7-F1
#
_entry.id   AF-A0A936I8S7-F1
#
_cell.length_a   1.000
_cell.length_b   1.000
_cell.length_c   1.000
_cell.angle_alpha   90.00
_cell.angle_beta   90.00
_cell.angle_gamma   90.00
#
_symmetry.space_group_name_H-M   'P 1'
#
loop_
_entity.id
_entity.type
_entity.pdbx_description
1 polymer ?
#
loop_
_entity_poly.entity_id
_entity_poly.type
_entity_poly.pdbx_seq_one_letter_code
_entity_poly.pdbx_strand_id
1 'polypeptide(L)'
;MQKLRKLLKLTLEALSDRKISQLTGMSRNTIDKYKEVFDKHPLSYQQLLKLSDKELYSIVYPPAEQDPSHDELYRLFPDMEND
;
A
#
# COMPACT_ATOMS: atom_id res chain seq x y z
N MET A 1 5.62 -2.57 14.08
CA MET A 1 5.47 -2.49 12.61
C MET A 1 6.82 -2.22 11.95
N GLN A 2 7.66 -3.24 11.73
CA GLN A 2 9.04 -3.07 11.18
C GLN A 2 9.24 -3.68 9.78
N LYS A 3 8.21 -4.35 9.24
CA LYS A 3 8.32 -5.14 8.01
C LYS A 3 8.50 -4.28 6.75
N LEU A 4 7.81 -3.14 6.65
CA LEU A 4 7.94 -2.20 5.52
C LEU A 4 9.34 -1.57 5.47
N ARG A 5 9.84 -1.07 6.60
CA ARG A 5 11.19 -0.52 6.68
C ARG A 5 12.25 -1.57 6.34
N LYS A 6 12.05 -2.82 6.80
CA LYS A 6 12.93 -3.93 6.44
C LYS A 6 12.87 -4.25 4.94
N LEU A 7 11.69 -4.27 4.33
CA LEU A 7 11.53 -4.41 2.88
C LEU A 7 12.29 -3.34 2.10
N LEU A 8 12.15 -2.06 2.48
CA LEU A 8 12.85 -0.96 1.82
C LEU A 8 14.38 -1.13 1.90
N LYS A 9 14.92 -1.48 3.08
CA LYS A 9 16.35 -1.74 3.24
C LYS A 9 16.84 -2.91 2.38
N LEU A 10 16.12 -4.03 2.41
CA LEU A 10 16.50 -5.22 1.62
C LEU A 10 16.37 -4.97 0.10
N THR A 11 15.46 -4.08 -0.31
CA THR A 11 15.32 -3.68 -1.71
C THR A 11 16.50 -2.80 -2.15
N LEU A 12 16.98 -1.89 -1.29
CA LEU A 12 18.20 -1.11 -1.54
C LEU A 12 19.47 -1.98 -1.62
N GLU A 13 19.50 -3.08 -0.88
CA GLU A 13 20.57 -4.10 -0.95
C GLU A 13 20.48 -4.97 -2.23
N ALA A 14 19.57 -4.65 -3.16
CA ALA A 14 19.34 -5.38 -4.41
C ALA A 14 19.06 -6.89 -4.22
N LEU A 15 18.40 -7.25 -3.11
CA LEU A 15 18.04 -8.64 -2.84
C LEU A 15 16.81 -9.06 -3.66
N SER A 16 16.78 -10.34 -4.07
CA SER A 16 15.64 -10.90 -4.77
C SER A 16 14.41 -11.05 -3.88
N ASP A 17 13.20 -10.97 -4.47
CA ASP A 17 11.94 -11.06 -3.73
C ASP A 17 11.80 -12.37 -2.96
N ARG A 18 12.39 -13.46 -3.49
CA ARG A 18 12.47 -14.74 -2.77
C ARG A 18 13.22 -14.59 -1.44
N LYS A 19 14.36 -13.89 -1.45
CA LYS A 19 15.18 -13.70 -0.24
C LYS A 19 14.53 -12.70 0.71
N ILE A 20 13.91 -11.65 0.18
CA ILE A 20 13.12 -10.69 0.97
C ILE A 20 11.96 -11.40 1.67
N SER A 21 11.22 -12.26 0.97
CA SER A 21 10.14 -13.07 1.53
C SER A 21 10.61 -13.93 2.70
N GLN A 22 11.72 -14.65 2.54
CA GLN A 22 12.32 -15.44 3.62
C GLN A 22 12.73 -14.59 4.83
N LEU A 23 13.32 -13.41 4.60
CA LEU A 23 13.83 -12.55 5.68
C LEU A 23 12.76 -11.73 6.40
N THR A 24 11.64 -11.44 5.74
CA THR A 24 10.56 -10.61 6.28
C THR A 24 9.34 -11.42 6.71
N GLY A 25 9.22 -12.68 6.24
CA GLY A 25 8.03 -13.52 6.39
C GLY A 25 6.82 -12.99 5.62
N MET A 26 7.02 -12.08 4.66
CA MET A 26 5.95 -11.59 3.80
C MET A 26 5.79 -12.49 2.57
N SER A 27 4.56 -12.62 2.09
CA SER A 27 4.30 -13.33 0.83
C SER A 27 4.90 -12.53 -0.34
N ARG A 28 5.21 -13.22 -1.44
CA ARG A 28 5.72 -12.56 -2.67
C ARG A 28 4.72 -11.54 -3.20
N ASN A 29 3.44 -11.89 -3.26
CA ASN A 29 2.38 -10.97 -3.70
C ASN A 29 2.34 -9.67 -2.89
N THR A 30 2.55 -9.75 -1.57
CA THR A 30 2.61 -8.56 -0.72
C THR A 30 3.86 -7.71 -1.00
N ILE A 31 5.01 -8.36 -1.21
CA ILE A 31 6.26 -7.68 -1.56
C ILE A 31 6.12 -6.98 -2.90
N ASP A 32 5.61 -7.67 -3.91
CA ASP A 32 5.43 -7.14 -5.26
C ASP A 32 4.46 -5.95 -5.25
N LYS A 33 3.32 -6.08 -4.55
CA LYS A 33 2.36 -4.99 -4.37
C LYS A 33 3.00 -3.77 -3.70
N TYR A 34 3.77 -3.97 -2.63
CA TYR A 34 4.42 -2.85 -1.93
C TYR A 34 5.49 -2.19 -2.78
N LYS A 35 6.32 -2.97 -3.49
CA LYS A 35 7.31 -2.43 -4.42
C LYS A 35 6.64 -1.61 -5.52
N GLU A 36 5.58 -2.12 -6.12
CA GLU A 36 4.82 -1.39 -7.15
C GLU A 36 4.28 -0.05 -6.63
N VAL A 37 3.75 -0.02 -5.40
CA VAL A 37 3.30 1.22 -4.77
C VAL A 37 4.46 2.19 -4.52
N PHE A 38 5.59 1.70 -4.01
CA PHE A 38 6.77 2.54 -3.75
C PHE A 38 7.44 3.03 -5.04
N ASP A 39 7.47 2.23 -6.09
CA ASP A 39 8.03 2.59 -7.40
C ASP A 39 7.18 3.66 -8.11
N LYS A 40 5.87 3.66 -7.88
CA LYS A 40 4.95 4.72 -8.36
C LYS A 40 5.04 6.01 -7.52
N HIS A 41 5.64 5.95 -6.33
CA HIS A 41 5.76 7.11 -5.46
C HIS A 41 6.88 8.03 -5.96
N PRO A 42 6.73 9.37 -5.90
CA PRO A 42 7.76 10.31 -6.34
C PRO A 42 9.04 10.32 -5.48
N LEU A 43 9.09 9.52 -4.41
CA LEU A 43 10.22 9.50 -3.48
C LEU A 43 11.07 8.26 -3.75
N SER A 44 12.39 8.41 -3.73
CA SER A 44 13.29 7.27 -3.83
C SER A 44 13.22 6.40 -2.57
N TYR A 45 13.62 5.13 -2.68
CA TYR A 45 13.73 4.21 -1.55
C TYR A 45 14.53 4.76 -0.37
N GLN A 46 15.59 5.56 -0.62
CA GLN A 46 16.36 6.22 0.43
C GLN A 46 15.59 7.34 1.14
N GLN A 47 14.75 8.08 0.41
CA GLN A 47 13.88 9.11 0.98
C GLN A 47 12.74 8.47 1.77
N LEU A 48 12.13 7.40 1.24
CA LEU A 48 11.09 6.63 1.93
C LEU A 48 11.59 6.09 3.27
N LEU A 49 12.86 5.67 3.37
CA LEU A 49 13.45 5.22 4.65
C LEU A 49 13.52 6.30 5.74
N LYS A 50 13.51 7.59 5.36
CA LYS A 50 13.50 8.71 6.31
C LYS A 50 12.10 8.99 6.87
N LEU A 51 11.05 8.43 6.25
CA LEU A 51 9.69 8.57 6.73
C LEU A 51 9.46 7.75 8.01
N SER A 52 8.50 8.19 8.80
CA SER A 52 7.99 7.45 9.95
C SER A 52 7.25 6.19 9.50
N ASP A 53 7.13 5.22 10.41
CA ASP A 53 6.40 3.97 10.08
C ASP A 53 4.93 4.24 9.74
N LYS A 54 4.34 5.30 10.31
CA LYS A 54 2.96 5.72 10.04
C LYS A 54 2.81 6.23 8.60
N GLU A 55 3.74 7.07 8.14
CA GLU A 55 3.74 7.61 6.78
C GLU A 55 3.96 6.51 5.73
N LEU A 56 4.91 5.60 6.00
CA LEU A 56 5.11 4.43 5.14
C LEU A 56 3.86 3.58 5.03
N TYR A 57 3.15 3.40 6.13
CA TYR A 57 1.91 2.64 6.14
C TYR A 57 0.80 3.35 5.35
N SER A 58 0.64 4.67 5.48
CA SER A 58 -0.34 5.43 4.70
C SER A 58 -0.09 5.40 3.19
N ILE A 59 1.15 5.18 2.75
CA ILE A 59 1.47 5.04 1.32
C ILE A 59 0.95 3.71 0.77
N VAL A 60 1.16 2.60 1.49
CA VAL A 60 0.74 1.25 1.03
C VAL A 60 -0.70 0.88 1.40
N TYR A 61 -1.25 1.54 2.41
CA TYR A 61 -2.64 1.47 2.83
C TYR A 61 -3.17 2.91 2.87
N PRO A 62 -3.48 3.49 1.71
CA PRO A 62 -4.18 4.76 1.70
C PRO A 62 -5.48 4.59 2.50
N PRO A 63 -5.87 5.60 3.29
CA PRO A 63 -7.20 5.59 3.89
C PRO A 63 -8.20 5.36 2.75
N ALA A 64 -9.14 4.44 2.95
CA ALA A 64 -10.20 4.24 1.98
C ALA A 64 -10.79 5.61 1.66
N GLU A 65 -10.77 5.99 0.38
CA GLU A 65 -11.66 7.06 -0.08
C GLU A 65 -13.03 6.65 0.43
N GLN A 66 -13.70 7.55 1.16
CA GLN A 66 -15.00 7.24 1.73
C GLN A 66 -15.87 6.77 0.57
N ASP A 67 -16.24 5.49 0.56
CA ASP A 67 -17.19 5.00 -0.43
C ASP A 67 -18.39 5.94 -0.38
N PRO A 68 -18.90 6.40 -1.53
CA PRO A 68 -20.06 7.27 -1.55
C PRO A 68 -21.14 6.64 -0.69
N SER A 69 -21.75 7.44 0.18
CA SER A 69 -22.75 6.92 1.11
C SER A 69 -23.85 6.22 0.32
N HIS A 70 -24.53 5.25 0.93
CA HIS A 70 -25.68 4.60 0.29
C HIS A 70 -26.68 5.65 -0.23
N ASP A 71 -26.88 6.74 0.50
CA ASP A 71 -27.74 7.86 0.08
C ASP A 71 -27.26 8.56 -1.20
N GLU A 72 -25.95 8.73 -1.39
CA GLU A 72 -25.38 9.31 -2.63
C GLU A 72 -25.52 8.36 -3.81
N LEU A 73 -25.39 7.05 -3.58
CA LEU A 73 -25.62 6.02 -4.60
C LEU A 73 -27.09 5.95 -5.00
N TYR A 74 -28.03 5.98 -4.05
CA TYR A 74 -29.46 5.95 -4.33
C TYR A 74 -29.92 7.18 -5.12
N ARG A 75 -29.31 8.35 -4.93
CA ARG A 75 -29.59 9.56 -5.74
C ARG A 75 -29.26 9.40 -7.23
N LEU A 76 -28.41 8.45 -7.62
CA LEU A 76 -28.10 8.15 -9.03
C LEU A 76 -29.20 7.32 -9.71
N PHE A 77 -30.13 6.75 -8.95
CA PHE A 77 -31.23 5.91 -9.44
C PHE A 77 -32.59 6.43 -8.93
N PRO A 78 -33.03 7.62 -9.37
CA PRO A 78 -34.26 8.25 -8.88
C PRO A 78 -35.54 7.45 -9.18
N ASP A 79 -35.50 6.55 -10.16
CA ASP A 79 -36.64 5.73 -10.59
C ASP A 79 -36.64 4.31 -9.98
N MET A 80 -35.74 4.01 -9.03
CA MET A 80 -35.89 2.80 -8.20
C MET A 80 -37.03 3.03 -7.21
N GLU A 81 -38.25 2.72 -7.64
CA GLU A 81 -39.39 2.55 -6.74
C GLU A 81 -39.02 1.50 -5.67
N ASN A 82 -39.23 1.87 -4.40
CA ASN A 82 -39.12 0.93 -3.29
C ASN A 82 -40.36 0.02 -3.35
N ASP A 83 -40.22 -1.18 -3.90
CA ASP A 83 -41.16 -2.30 -3.70
C ASP A 83 -41.01 -2.90 -2.28
#